data_AF-A0A524G224-F1
#
_entry.id   AF-A0A524G224-F1
#
_cell.length_a   1.000
_cell.length_b   1.000
_cell.length_c   1.000
_cell.angle_alpha   90.00
_cell.angle_beta   90.00
_cell.angle_gamma   90.00
#
_symmetry.space_group_name_H-M   'P 1'
#
loop_
_entity.id
_entity.type
_entity.pdbx_description
1 polymer ?
#
loop_
_entity_poly.entity_id
_entity_poly.type
_entity_poly.pdbx_seq_one_letter_code
_entity_poly.pdbx_strand_id
1 'polypeptide(L)'
;MINKLVELAEKLSNERKHDPELLTRMKVATQGQSPRFLLISPINRSTQDLQLFGMKMGDAFHGTRVPRMPLLPPEKSPFLFTGPAAYNQGFPDKRGVILTFEHEESEEIIHQSIESVLFHPDLNGLPIIAFRINYDTGSARIVVHGKGRNYETENWLLSRIRCPDPMDSNTLVLICSDSRVQPPITPEGVPMAIQTLGGYVPKYTNIDDETNQLNSFFKTWLDSNNEFQKILIIAHGNFEGEGPSCGAGQACLHPDRIKNTLLQPIIKELQTAAQPFEEEPAEDAETRVKSLCSAIRENLLSYPAVKDVANLRTTEFIDTLLMDTVTNTLSTFKI
;
A
#
# COMPACT_ATOMS: atom_id res chain seq x y z
N MET A 1 3.99 -18.55 -12.11
CA MET A 1 3.77 -17.09 -11.97
C MET A 1 4.93 -16.43 -11.23
N ILE A 2 5.26 -16.85 -10.01
CA ILE A 2 6.34 -16.27 -9.17
C ILE A 2 7.70 -16.19 -9.89
N ASN A 3 8.18 -17.28 -10.49
CA ASN A 3 9.47 -17.24 -11.19
C ASN A 3 9.50 -16.16 -12.29
N LYS A 4 8.40 -15.99 -13.04
CA LYS A 4 8.28 -14.93 -14.05
C LYS A 4 8.24 -13.53 -13.44
N LEU A 5 7.63 -13.37 -12.25
CA LEU A 5 7.65 -12.09 -11.52
C LEU A 5 9.06 -11.73 -11.07
N VAL A 6 9.80 -12.70 -10.54
CA VAL A 6 11.21 -12.53 -10.15
C VAL A 6 12.07 -12.17 -11.37
N GLU A 7 11.94 -12.91 -12.47
CA GLU A 7 12.64 -12.62 -13.74
C GLU A 7 12.32 -11.22 -14.29
N LEU A 8 11.05 -10.81 -14.25
CA LEU A 8 10.63 -9.46 -14.65
C LEU A 8 11.21 -8.38 -13.72
N ALA A 9 11.19 -8.62 -12.40
CA ALA A 9 11.76 -7.69 -11.43
C ALA A 9 13.27 -7.54 -11.61
N GLU A 10 14.00 -8.62 -11.85
CA GLU A 10 15.43 -8.59 -12.16
C GLU A 10 15.72 -7.86 -13.48
N LYS A 11 14.94 -8.14 -14.53
CA LYS A 11 15.07 -7.46 -15.82
C LYS A 11 14.86 -5.95 -15.66
N LEU A 12 13.77 -5.55 -15.00
CA LEU A 12 13.48 -4.15 -14.70
C LEU A 12 14.58 -3.54 -13.82
N SER A 13 15.05 -4.23 -12.80
CA SER A 13 16.18 -3.80 -11.95
C SER A 13 17.45 -3.55 -12.77
N ASN A 14 17.75 -4.40 -13.76
CA ASN A 14 18.89 -4.21 -14.65
C ASN A 14 18.68 -3.06 -15.64
N GLU A 15 17.49 -2.89 -16.20
CA GLU A 15 17.15 -1.71 -17.02
C GLU A 15 17.30 -0.42 -16.20
N ARG A 16 16.87 -0.44 -14.93
CA ARG A 16 16.96 0.67 -13.96
C ARG A 16 18.40 1.08 -13.65
N LYS A 17 19.35 0.14 -13.60
CA LYS A 17 20.78 0.44 -13.39
C LYS A 17 21.41 1.27 -14.52
N HIS A 18 20.77 1.36 -15.67
CA HIS A 18 21.23 2.15 -16.81
C HIS A 18 20.54 3.52 -16.94
N ASP A 19 19.63 3.87 -16.03
CA ASP A 19 18.96 5.19 -15.96
C ASP A 19 19.66 6.11 -14.94
N PRO A 20 20.40 7.17 -15.38
CA PRO A 20 21.12 8.07 -14.49
C PRO A 20 20.22 8.87 -13.54
N GLU A 21 19.00 9.22 -13.98
CA GLU A 21 18.02 9.94 -13.15
C GLU A 21 17.47 9.02 -12.06
N LEU A 22 17.32 7.73 -12.36
CA LEU A 22 16.94 6.73 -11.36
C LEU A 22 18.07 6.39 -10.39
N LEU A 23 19.32 6.25 -10.85
CA LEU A 23 20.47 6.03 -9.95
C LEU A 23 20.61 7.17 -8.92
N THR A 24 20.39 8.41 -9.36
CA THR A 24 20.35 9.57 -8.47
C THR A 24 19.22 9.44 -7.44
N ARG A 25 18.04 9.00 -7.85
CA ARG A 25 16.90 8.75 -6.95
C ARG A 25 17.15 7.58 -6.00
N MET A 26 17.78 6.50 -6.44
CA MET A 26 18.20 5.38 -5.59
C MET A 26 19.19 5.86 -4.52
N LYS A 27 20.13 6.74 -4.89
CA LYS A 27 21.06 7.38 -3.94
C LYS A 27 20.36 8.34 -2.95
N VAL A 28 19.26 8.96 -3.34
CA VAL A 28 18.42 9.74 -2.40
C VAL A 28 17.59 8.81 -1.51
N ALA A 29 17.02 7.74 -2.08
CA ALA A 29 16.22 6.75 -1.36
C ALA A 29 17.02 5.99 -0.29
N THR A 30 18.33 5.79 -0.51
CA THR A 30 19.25 5.23 0.49
C THR A 30 19.49 6.18 1.67
N GLN A 31 19.29 7.49 1.49
CA GLN A 31 19.44 8.50 2.54
C GLN A 31 18.16 8.75 3.34
N GLY A 32 17.01 8.26 2.88
CA GLY A 32 15.73 8.40 3.56
C GLY A 32 14.54 8.46 2.60
N GLN A 33 13.36 8.75 3.15
CA GLN A 33 12.14 9.00 2.37
C GLN A 33 11.61 10.41 2.69
N SER A 34 11.21 11.14 1.65
CA SER A 34 10.57 12.46 1.75
C SER A 34 9.42 12.56 0.74
N PRO A 35 8.40 11.70 0.84
CA PRO A 35 7.26 11.74 -0.07
C PRO A 35 6.53 13.07 0.04
N ARG A 36 6.13 13.59 -1.12
CA ARG A 36 5.42 14.86 -1.24
C ARG A 36 3.92 14.69 -1.10
N PHE A 37 3.42 13.49 -1.31
CA PHE A 37 1.99 13.20 -1.27
C PHE A 37 1.69 12.02 -0.37
N LEU A 38 0.54 12.07 0.31
CA LEU A 38 -0.16 10.86 0.73
C LEU A 38 -1.17 10.52 -0.37
N LEU A 39 -0.99 9.40 -1.07
CA LEU A 39 -1.90 8.91 -2.10
C LEU A 39 -2.80 7.82 -1.51
N ILE A 40 -4.10 8.07 -1.47
CA ILE A 40 -5.12 7.13 -0.96
C ILE A 40 -5.90 6.59 -2.15
N SER A 41 -5.65 5.33 -2.46
CA SER A 41 -6.16 4.69 -3.67
C SER A 41 -7.05 3.47 -3.36
N PRO A 42 -8.03 3.14 -4.22
CA PRO A 42 -8.77 1.91 -4.07
C PRO A 42 -7.86 0.71 -4.36
N ILE A 43 -8.10 -0.42 -3.68
CA ILE A 43 -7.28 -1.65 -3.81
C ILE A 43 -7.05 -2.04 -5.28
N ASN A 44 -8.09 -1.94 -6.11
CA ASN A 44 -8.03 -2.31 -7.52
C ASN A 44 -7.29 -1.29 -8.41
N ARG A 45 -6.89 -0.12 -7.92
CA ARG A 45 -6.22 0.91 -8.74
C ARG A 45 -4.93 1.45 -8.14
N SER A 46 -4.54 1.06 -6.93
CA SER A 46 -3.38 1.64 -6.22
C SER A 46 -2.10 1.68 -7.07
N THR A 47 -1.78 0.60 -7.80
CA THR A 47 -0.61 0.58 -8.69
C THR A 47 -0.82 1.39 -9.97
N GLN A 48 -2.03 1.42 -10.53
CA GLN A 48 -2.37 2.24 -11.69
C GLN A 48 -2.27 3.74 -11.38
N ASP A 49 -2.61 4.18 -10.17
CA ASP A 49 -2.58 5.60 -9.80
C ASP A 49 -1.17 6.19 -9.81
N LEU A 50 -0.17 5.39 -9.41
CA LEU A 50 1.24 5.77 -9.55
C LEU A 50 1.61 6.05 -11.01
N GLN A 51 1.16 5.18 -11.92
CA GLN A 51 1.39 5.36 -13.34
C GLN A 51 0.60 6.56 -13.89
N LEU A 52 -0.68 6.67 -13.53
CA LEU A 52 -1.60 7.71 -13.97
C LEU A 52 -1.01 9.11 -13.73
N PHE A 53 -0.54 9.38 -12.51
CA PHE A 53 0.03 10.69 -12.16
C PHE A 53 1.51 10.86 -12.52
N GLY A 54 2.11 9.85 -13.18
CA GLY A 54 3.53 9.84 -13.49
C GLY A 54 4.41 9.97 -12.23
N MET A 55 3.95 9.39 -11.12
CA MET A 55 4.66 9.41 -9.84
C MET A 55 5.80 8.38 -9.87
N LYS A 56 6.96 8.85 -9.42
CA LYS A 56 8.19 8.08 -9.33
C LYS A 56 8.36 7.54 -7.91
N MET A 57 9.23 6.54 -7.77
CA MET A 57 9.72 6.08 -6.46
C MET A 57 10.18 7.28 -5.62
N GLY A 58 9.67 7.37 -4.39
CA GLY A 58 9.89 8.46 -3.44
C GLY A 58 8.88 9.60 -3.51
N ASP A 59 7.96 9.64 -4.49
CA ASP A 59 7.03 10.78 -4.63
C ASP A 59 5.82 10.71 -3.70
N ALA A 60 5.31 9.50 -3.42
CA ALA A 60 4.08 9.30 -2.66
C ALA A 60 4.24 8.21 -1.60
N PHE A 61 3.72 8.50 -0.41
CA PHE A 61 3.40 7.51 0.61
C PHE A 61 1.95 7.06 0.39
N HIS A 62 1.63 5.80 0.68
CA HIS A 62 0.31 5.26 0.32
C HIS A 62 -0.60 5.00 1.52
N GLY A 63 -1.87 5.34 1.36
CA GLY A 63 -2.98 4.74 2.08
C GLY A 63 -3.85 3.93 1.12
N THR A 64 -4.70 3.06 1.66
CA THR A 64 -5.58 2.20 0.88
C THR A 64 -7.03 2.46 1.26
N ARG A 65 -7.94 2.36 0.29
CA ARG A 65 -9.38 2.27 0.54
C ARG A 65 -9.98 1.08 -0.19
N VAL A 66 -11.14 0.63 0.24
CA VAL A 66 -11.85 -0.44 -0.46
C VAL A 66 -12.62 0.15 -1.67
N PRO A 67 -12.56 -0.47 -2.87
CA PRO A 67 -13.26 0.03 -4.05
C PRO A 67 -14.77 0.11 -3.82
N ARG A 68 -15.41 1.16 -4.33
CA ARG A 68 -16.87 1.42 -4.22
C ARG A 68 -17.37 1.53 -2.77
N MET A 69 -16.47 1.77 -1.83
CA MET A 69 -16.77 2.00 -0.42
C MET A 69 -16.14 3.31 0.04
N PRO A 70 -16.76 4.01 1.01
CA PRO A 70 -16.17 5.21 1.58
C PRO A 70 -14.91 4.87 2.38
N LEU A 71 -13.92 5.76 2.33
CA LEU A 71 -12.83 5.77 3.30
C LEU A 71 -13.43 6.00 4.69
N LEU A 72 -13.27 5.03 5.58
CA LEU A 72 -13.82 5.10 6.93
C LEU A 72 -13.13 6.19 7.77
N PRO A 73 -13.81 6.70 8.82
CA PRO A 73 -13.20 7.64 9.74
C PRO A 73 -11.99 7.02 10.47
N PRO A 74 -11.07 7.84 11.01
CA PRO A 74 -9.77 7.37 11.47
C PRO A 74 -9.81 6.20 12.48
N GLU A 75 -10.78 6.22 13.40
CA GLU A 75 -10.96 5.18 14.42
C GLU A 75 -11.45 3.84 13.87
N LYS A 76 -12.05 3.83 12.68
CA LYS A 76 -12.56 2.63 12.00
C LYS A 76 -11.63 2.10 10.91
N SER A 77 -10.59 2.85 10.53
CA SER A 77 -9.57 2.40 9.57
C SER A 77 -8.13 2.62 10.05
N PRO A 78 -7.74 1.97 11.17
CA PRO A 78 -6.40 2.10 11.72
C PRO A 78 -5.30 1.70 10.73
N PHE A 79 -5.44 0.61 9.98
CA PHE A 79 -4.33 0.05 9.19
C PHE A 79 -4.35 0.49 7.73
N LEU A 80 -5.52 0.59 7.09
CA LEU A 80 -5.61 0.99 5.68
C LEU A 80 -5.33 2.49 5.49
N PHE A 81 -5.73 3.33 6.45
CA PHE A 81 -5.69 4.79 6.30
C PHE A 81 -4.94 5.51 7.43
N THR A 82 -5.40 5.37 8.67
CA THR A 82 -4.95 6.20 9.80
C THR A 82 -3.47 6.02 10.11
N GLY A 83 -2.99 4.78 10.11
CA GLY A 83 -1.57 4.46 10.32
C GLY A 83 -0.68 5.12 9.28
N PRO A 84 -0.93 4.88 7.98
CA PRO A 84 -0.20 5.57 6.93
C PRO A 84 -0.27 7.10 7.01
N ALA A 85 -1.44 7.67 7.31
CA ALA A 85 -1.62 9.11 7.46
C ALA A 85 -0.82 9.69 8.64
N ALA A 86 -0.88 9.05 9.81
CA ALA A 86 -0.15 9.45 11.00
C ALA A 86 1.37 9.29 10.82
N TYR A 87 1.82 8.23 10.13
CA TYR A 87 3.24 8.06 9.79
C TYR A 87 3.72 9.15 8.82
N ASN A 88 2.91 9.47 7.81
CA ASN A 88 3.20 10.50 6.82
C ASN A 88 3.40 11.90 7.46
N GLN A 89 2.75 12.17 8.60
CA GLN A 89 2.95 13.41 9.37
C GLN A 89 4.42 13.73 9.62
N GLY A 90 5.28 12.73 9.81
CA GLY A 90 6.71 12.92 10.10
C GLY A 90 7.53 13.51 8.96
N PHE A 91 7.03 13.53 7.72
CA PHE A 91 7.82 13.99 6.57
C PHE A 91 7.79 15.52 6.38
N PRO A 92 8.91 16.15 6.00
CA PRO A 92 9.02 17.61 5.93
C PRO A 92 8.30 18.25 4.73
N ASP A 93 8.29 17.61 3.56
CA ASP A 93 7.96 18.26 2.27
C ASP A 93 6.56 17.91 1.71
N LYS A 94 5.57 17.78 2.58
CA LYS A 94 4.20 17.40 2.21
C LYS A 94 3.50 18.50 1.41
N ARG A 95 2.97 18.16 0.23
CA ARG A 95 2.21 19.04 -0.68
C ARG A 95 0.70 18.82 -0.63
N GLY A 96 0.24 17.63 -0.24
CA GLY A 96 -1.18 17.34 -0.10
C GLY A 96 -1.51 15.86 0.03
N VAL A 97 -2.80 15.59 0.18
CA VAL A 97 -3.41 14.26 0.20
C VAL A 97 -4.18 14.08 -1.11
N ILE A 98 -3.87 13.03 -1.87
CA ILE A 98 -4.58 12.71 -3.11
C ILE A 98 -5.54 11.56 -2.82
N LEU A 99 -6.80 11.72 -3.21
CA LEU A 99 -7.77 10.63 -3.19
C LEU A 99 -8.21 10.32 -4.62
N THR A 100 -8.24 9.05 -4.98
CA THR A 100 -8.70 8.62 -6.30
C THR A 100 -10.00 7.84 -6.21
N PHE A 101 -10.87 8.08 -7.19
CA PHE A 101 -12.19 7.48 -7.32
C PHE A 101 -12.42 7.01 -8.75
N GLU A 102 -13.07 5.87 -8.92
CA GLU A 102 -13.53 5.49 -10.25
C GLU A 102 -14.64 6.43 -10.72
N HIS A 103 -14.72 6.65 -12.03
CA HIS A 103 -15.68 7.58 -12.61
C HIS A 103 -17.15 7.23 -12.32
N GLU A 104 -17.44 5.97 -12.00
CA GLU A 104 -18.77 5.46 -11.63
C GLU A 104 -19.10 5.59 -10.13
N GLU A 105 -18.12 5.93 -9.27
CA GLU A 105 -18.37 6.00 -7.83
C GLU A 105 -19.26 7.20 -7.46
N SER A 106 -20.22 6.95 -6.57
CA SER A 106 -21.24 7.93 -6.18
C SER A 106 -20.62 9.15 -5.48
N GLU A 107 -21.27 10.31 -5.57
CA GLU A 107 -20.82 11.52 -4.85
C GLU A 107 -20.82 11.30 -3.33
N GLU A 108 -21.72 10.46 -2.81
CA GLU A 108 -21.80 10.14 -1.39
C GLU A 108 -20.53 9.45 -0.88
N ILE A 109 -20.03 8.46 -1.61
CA ILE A 109 -18.75 7.79 -1.29
C ILE A 109 -17.61 8.80 -1.25
N ILE A 110 -17.57 9.70 -2.23
CA ILE A 110 -16.51 10.71 -2.36
C ILE A 110 -16.57 11.71 -1.21
N HIS A 111 -17.75 12.25 -0.91
CA HIS A 111 -17.95 13.20 0.18
C HIS A 111 -17.57 12.60 1.53
N GLN A 112 -18.06 11.39 1.84
CA GLN A 112 -17.71 10.70 3.09
C GLN A 112 -16.20 10.44 3.18
N SER A 113 -15.56 10.09 2.07
CA SER A 113 -14.11 9.84 2.06
C SER A 113 -13.30 11.11 2.28
N ILE A 114 -13.70 12.23 1.66
CA ILE A 114 -13.07 13.54 1.88
C ILE A 114 -13.25 13.99 3.34
N GLU A 115 -14.44 13.78 3.90
CA GLU A 115 -14.77 14.08 5.29
C GLU A 115 -13.88 13.30 6.27
N SER A 116 -13.67 12.00 6.05
CA SER A 116 -12.74 11.18 6.84
C SER A 116 -11.30 11.72 6.81
N VAL A 117 -10.84 12.26 5.68
CA VAL A 117 -9.52 12.91 5.58
C VAL A 117 -9.48 14.24 6.32
N LEU A 118 -10.53 15.06 6.21
CA LEU A 118 -10.65 16.34 6.91
C LEU A 118 -10.63 16.18 8.44
N PHE A 119 -11.23 15.10 8.95
CA PHE A 119 -11.26 14.82 10.39
C PHE A 119 -10.00 14.13 10.93
N HIS A 120 -9.06 13.75 10.07
CA HIS A 120 -7.80 13.15 10.52
C HIS A 120 -6.87 14.24 11.10
N PRO A 121 -6.52 14.21 12.40
CA PRO A 121 -5.78 15.29 13.05
C PRO A 121 -4.38 15.51 12.47
N ASP A 122 -3.71 14.44 12.05
CA ASP A 122 -2.36 14.53 11.47
C ASP A 122 -2.32 14.99 10.01
N LEU A 123 -3.47 15.15 9.35
CA LEU A 123 -3.59 15.69 8.00
C LEU A 123 -4.09 17.13 7.99
N ASN A 124 -4.32 17.71 9.17
CA ASN A 124 -4.84 19.07 9.31
C ASN A 124 -3.93 20.09 8.59
N GLY A 125 -4.56 20.96 7.79
CA GLY A 125 -3.87 21.99 7.01
C GLY A 125 -3.25 21.52 5.70
N LEU A 126 -3.27 20.22 5.38
CA LEU A 126 -2.84 19.72 4.08
C LEU A 126 -3.95 19.89 3.02
N PRO A 127 -3.62 20.38 1.81
CA PRO A 127 -4.55 20.37 0.69
C PRO A 127 -4.99 18.95 0.37
N ILE A 128 -6.29 18.73 0.26
CA ILE A 128 -6.87 17.49 -0.24
C ILE A 128 -7.08 17.67 -1.74
N ILE A 129 -6.80 16.66 -2.57
CA ILE A 129 -7.05 16.71 -4.01
C ILE A 129 -7.74 15.41 -4.42
N ALA A 130 -9.06 15.48 -4.62
CA ALA A 130 -9.86 14.32 -5.01
C ALA A 130 -10.02 14.25 -6.53
N PHE A 131 -9.73 13.09 -7.13
CA PHE A 131 -9.88 12.82 -8.56
C PHE A 131 -10.93 11.75 -8.82
N ARG A 132 -11.76 12.00 -9.82
CA ARG A 132 -12.54 10.96 -10.51
C ARG A 132 -11.84 10.57 -11.79
N ILE A 133 -11.61 9.28 -11.97
CA ILE A 133 -10.76 8.74 -13.02
C ILE A 133 -11.54 7.70 -13.82
N ASN A 134 -11.51 7.86 -15.14
CA ASN A 134 -11.85 6.79 -16.07
C ASN A 134 -10.53 6.15 -16.52
N TYR A 135 -10.23 4.98 -15.92
CA TYR A 135 -8.99 4.26 -16.17
C TYR A 135 -8.91 3.68 -17.59
N ASP A 136 -10.05 3.43 -18.24
CA ASP A 136 -10.10 2.91 -19.62
C ASP A 136 -9.67 3.96 -20.64
N THR A 137 -9.98 5.24 -20.37
CA THR A 137 -9.60 6.36 -21.25
C THR A 137 -8.38 7.13 -20.75
N GLY A 138 -7.89 6.82 -19.55
CA GLY A 138 -6.85 7.58 -18.87
C GLY A 138 -7.24 9.03 -18.56
N SER A 139 -8.54 9.33 -18.48
CA SER A 139 -9.01 10.69 -18.17
C SER A 139 -9.26 10.86 -16.68
N ALA A 140 -8.90 12.02 -16.12
CA ALA A 140 -9.24 12.35 -14.74
C ALA A 140 -9.78 13.78 -14.62
N ARG A 141 -10.67 13.97 -13.66
CA ARG A 141 -11.21 15.29 -13.29
C ARG A 141 -11.16 15.47 -11.78
N ILE A 142 -10.91 16.71 -11.36
CA ILE A 142 -10.93 17.07 -9.95
C ILE A 142 -12.38 17.16 -9.46
N VAL A 143 -12.66 16.56 -8.31
CA VAL A 143 -13.94 16.70 -7.60
C VAL A 143 -13.85 17.87 -6.63
N VAL A 144 -14.98 18.49 -6.30
CA VAL A 144 -15.02 19.57 -5.30
C VAL A 144 -14.59 19.03 -3.93
N HIS A 145 -13.53 19.59 -3.35
CA HIS A 145 -12.88 19.04 -2.14
C HIS A 145 -12.61 20.09 -1.05
N GLY A 146 -13.42 21.17 -0.99
CA GLY A 146 -13.43 22.14 0.12
C GLY A 146 -12.48 23.34 0.00
N LYS A 147 -12.30 24.07 1.11
CA LYS A 147 -11.40 25.24 1.22
C LYS A 147 -9.95 24.77 1.39
N GLY A 148 -8.99 25.47 0.78
CA GLY A 148 -7.56 25.10 0.83
C GLY A 148 -6.99 24.51 -0.47
N ARG A 149 -7.67 24.72 -1.60
CA ARG A 149 -7.23 24.28 -2.93
C ARG A 149 -5.82 24.76 -3.25
N ASN A 150 -5.00 23.84 -3.77
CA ASN A 150 -3.66 24.12 -4.24
C ASN A 150 -3.64 24.02 -5.77
N TYR A 151 -4.06 25.09 -6.45
CA TYR A 151 -4.20 25.11 -7.92
C TYR A 151 -2.91 24.77 -8.66
N GLU A 152 -1.75 25.16 -8.13
CA GLU A 152 -0.46 24.81 -8.73
C GLU A 152 -0.25 23.29 -8.71
N THR A 153 -0.49 22.66 -7.56
CA THR A 153 -0.35 21.21 -7.40
C THR A 153 -1.41 20.44 -8.18
N GLU A 154 -2.65 20.92 -8.17
CA GLU A 154 -3.73 20.37 -8.98
C GLU A 154 -3.38 20.38 -10.48
N ASN A 155 -2.96 21.52 -11.01
CA ASN A 155 -2.57 21.66 -12.41
C ASN A 155 -1.33 20.82 -12.74
N TRP A 156 -0.37 20.74 -11.82
CA TRP A 156 0.81 19.89 -11.99
C TRP A 156 0.43 18.40 -12.09
N LEU A 157 -0.47 17.90 -11.23
CA LEU A 157 -0.97 16.53 -11.30
C LEU A 157 -1.74 16.29 -12.61
N LEU A 158 -2.66 17.20 -12.97
CA LEU A 158 -3.44 17.11 -14.22
C LEU A 158 -2.54 17.06 -15.46
N SER A 159 -1.46 17.84 -15.49
CA SER A 159 -0.53 17.91 -16.63
C SER A 159 0.25 16.62 -16.89
N ARG A 160 0.24 15.68 -15.93
CA ARG A 160 0.99 14.43 -15.97
C ARG A 160 0.12 13.22 -16.25
N ILE A 161 -1.19 13.40 -16.29
CA ILE A 161 -2.13 12.32 -16.50
C ILE A 161 -1.78 11.58 -17.79
N ARG A 162 -1.59 10.28 -17.66
CA ARG A 162 -1.42 9.34 -18.77
C ARG A 162 -2.25 8.10 -18.52
N CYS A 163 -2.74 7.48 -19.58
CA CYS A 163 -3.41 6.20 -19.46
C CYS A 163 -2.47 5.19 -18.79
N PRO A 164 -2.87 4.58 -17.65
CA PRO A 164 -2.07 3.55 -17.01
C PRO A 164 -2.13 2.25 -17.83
N ASP A 165 -1.20 1.34 -17.56
CA ASP A 165 -1.22 0.00 -18.12
C ASP A 165 -2.44 -0.78 -17.62
N PRO A 166 -2.87 -1.85 -18.33
CA PRO A 166 -3.96 -2.71 -17.86
C PRO A 166 -3.71 -3.25 -16.45
N MET A 167 -4.78 -3.37 -15.67
CA MET A 167 -4.75 -3.98 -14.35
C MET A 167 -4.78 -5.50 -14.47
N ASP A 168 -3.89 -6.19 -13.77
CA ASP A 168 -4.01 -7.63 -13.48
C ASP A 168 -5.02 -7.83 -12.33
N SER A 169 -6.21 -8.30 -12.69
CA SER A 169 -7.29 -8.62 -11.74
C SER A 169 -7.09 -9.94 -10.99
N ASN A 170 -6.08 -10.75 -11.34
CA ASN A 170 -5.79 -12.02 -10.69
C ASN A 170 -4.78 -11.88 -9.55
N THR A 171 -3.99 -10.81 -9.53
CA THR A 171 -2.95 -10.62 -8.50
C THR A 171 -3.28 -9.47 -7.56
N LEU A 172 -3.33 -9.78 -6.26
CA LEU A 172 -3.35 -8.79 -5.18
C LEU A 172 -2.00 -8.78 -4.47
N VAL A 173 -1.39 -7.61 -4.34
CA VAL A 173 -0.13 -7.42 -3.61
C VAL A 173 -0.39 -6.73 -2.27
N LEU A 174 0.12 -7.27 -1.17
CA LEU A 174 0.21 -6.61 0.13
C LEU A 174 1.65 -6.15 0.31
N ILE A 175 1.86 -4.83 0.35
CA ILE A 175 3.21 -4.25 0.44
C ILE A 175 3.19 -2.99 1.29
N CYS A 176 4.35 -2.56 1.78
CA CYS A 176 4.48 -1.38 2.61
C CYS A 176 4.07 -0.09 1.86
N SER A 177 3.53 0.88 2.59
CA SER A 177 3.30 2.26 2.15
C SER A 177 4.58 3.04 1.86
N ASP A 178 5.74 2.49 2.18
CA ASP A 178 7.06 3.10 1.96
C ASP A 178 7.19 3.55 0.51
N SER A 179 7.41 4.86 0.32
CA SER A 179 7.46 5.49 -1.00
C SER A 179 8.56 4.94 -1.92
N ARG A 180 9.53 4.19 -1.36
CA ARG A 180 10.65 3.61 -2.09
C ARG A 180 10.34 2.24 -2.68
N VAL A 181 9.23 1.61 -2.29
CA VAL A 181 8.80 0.34 -2.86
C VAL A 181 7.55 0.52 -3.69
N GLN A 182 7.45 -0.26 -4.77
CA GLN A 182 6.29 -0.28 -5.64
C GLN A 182 5.81 -1.72 -5.81
N PRO A 183 4.48 -1.96 -5.89
CA PRO A 183 3.97 -3.26 -6.28
C PRO A 183 4.63 -3.74 -7.59
N PRO A 184 5.12 -4.99 -7.64
CA PRO A 184 5.82 -5.48 -8.83
C PRO A 184 4.86 -5.64 -10.01
N ILE A 185 5.33 -5.30 -11.21
CA ILE A 185 4.57 -5.50 -12.45
C ILE A 185 4.43 -7.01 -12.72
N THR A 186 3.24 -7.44 -13.12
CA THR A 186 2.96 -8.83 -13.50
C THR A 186 3.02 -9.01 -15.01
N PRO A 187 3.11 -10.26 -15.52
CA PRO A 187 2.98 -10.51 -16.94
C PRO A 187 1.64 -10.05 -17.55
N GLU A 188 0.57 -9.95 -16.76
CA GLU A 188 -0.78 -9.57 -17.21
C GLU A 188 -1.04 -8.05 -17.09
N GLY A 189 -0.19 -7.32 -16.37
CA GLY A 189 -0.34 -5.89 -16.15
C GLY A 189 0.10 -5.45 -14.76
N VAL A 190 -0.38 -4.29 -14.30
CA VAL A 190 -0.13 -3.83 -12.94
C VAL A 190 -1.10 -4.50 -11.96
N PRO A 191 -0.63 -5.07 -10.84
CA PRO A 191 -1.50 -5.78 -9.92
C PRO A 191 -2.42 -4.83 -9.14
N MET A 192 -3.44 -5.39 -8.50
CA MET A 192 -4.11 -4.72 -7.39
C MET A 192 -3.17 -4.64 -6.19
N ALA A 193 -3.34 -3.66 -5.31
CA ALA A 193 -2.49 -3.57 -4.12
C ALA A 193 -3.21 -3.03 -2.88
N ILE A 194 -2.88 -3.61 -1.73
CA ILE A 194 -3.09 -3.05 -0.40
C ILE A 194 -1.74 -2.53 0.08
N GLN A 195 -1.65 -1.20 0.25
CA GLN A 195 -0.47 -0.52 0.74
C GLN A 195 -0.72 0.10 2.11
N THR A 196 -0.06 -0.46 3.13
CA THR A 196 -0.18 -0.09 4.54
C THR A 196 1.19 -0.13 5.23
N LEU A 197 1.29 0.25 6.50
CA LEU A 197 2.56 0.13 7.23
C LEU A 197 2.99 -1.35 7.30
N GLY A 198 4.15 -1.67 6.71
CA GLY A 198 4.66 -3.05 6.63
C GLY A 198 3.86 -3.99 5.74
N GLY A 199 2.90 -3.49 4.94
CA GLY A 199 1.95 -4.34 4.19
C GLY A 199 0.96 -5.07 5.10
N TYR A 200 0.83 -4.63 6.35
CA TYR A 200 0.00 -5.27 7.35
C TYR A 200 -1.50 -5.21 7.01
N VAL A 201 -2.17 -6.33 7.19
CA VAL A 201 -3.63 -6.44 7.22
C VAL A 201 -4.03 -7.02 8.57
N PRO A 202 -4.96 -6.37 9.31
CA PRO A 202 -5.41 -6.85 10.61
C PRO A 202 -6.20 -8.16 10.53
N LYS A 203 -6.28 -8.87 11.65
CA LYS A 203 -7.19 -10.01 11.82
C LYS A 203 -8.65 -9.55 11.68
N TYR A 204 -9.50 -10.37 11.08
CA TYR A 204 -10.93 -10.09 10.96
C TYR A 204 -11.61 -10.01 12.33
N THR A 205 -12.31 -8.92 12.59
CA THR A 205 -12.92 -8.59 13.89
C THR A 205 -14.45 -8.77 13.89
N ASN A 206 -15.08 -8.93 12.73
CA ASN A 206 -16.54 -9.01 12.58
C ASN A 206 -17.30 -7.80 13.16
N ILE A 207 -16.67 -6.62 13.17
CA ILE A 207 -17.30 -5.34 13.52
C ILE A 207 -17.34 -4.43 12.30
N ASP A 208 -18.11 -3.35 12.37
CA ASP A 208 -18.23 -2.37 11.28
C ASP A 208 -16.99 -1.45 11.22
N ASP A 209 -15.89 -2.02 10.75
CA ASP A 209 -14.58 -1.38 10.55
C ASP A 209 -13.97 -1.77 9.18
N GLU A 210 -12.71 -1.40 8.95
CA GLU A 210 -11.99 -1.73 7.72
C GLU A 210 -11.87 -3.23 7.44
N THR A 211 -11.93 -4.10 8.46
CA THR A 211 -11.89 -5.57 8.26
C THR A 211 -13.18 -6.05 7.59
N ASN A 212 -14.33 -5.44 7.89
CA ASN A 212 -15.59 -5.77 7.23
C ASN A 212 -15.61 -5.28 5.76
N GLN A 213 -15.04 -4.10 5.48
CA GLN A 213 -14.86 -3.64 4.11
C GLN A 213 -13.91 -4.56 3.33
N LEU A 214 -12.78 -4.96 3.93
CA LEU A 214 -11.84 -5.90 3.32
C LEU A 214 -12.48 -7.28 3.07
N ASN A 215 -13.25 -7.81 4.03
CA ASN A 215 -13.99 -9.05 3.83
C ASN A 215 -14.97 -8.96 2.65
N SER A 216 -15.65 -7.82 2.50
CA SER A 216 -16.55 -7.57 1.38
C SER A 216 -15.81 -7.51 0.03
N PHE A 217 -14.62 -6.90 0.01
CA PHE A 217 -13.74 -6.93 -1.16
C PHE A 217 -13.31 -8.36 -1.50
N PHE A 218 -12.77 -9.11 -0.53
CA PHE A 218 -12.34 -10.49 -0.75
C PHE A 218 -13.50 -11.37 -1.23
N LYS A 219 -14.71 -11.20 -0.68
CA LYS A 219 -15.91 -11.93 -1.12
C LYS A 219 -16.28 -11.66 -2.57
N THR A 220 -16.06 -10.42 -3.03
CA THR A 220 -16.39 -10.01 -4.40
C THR A 220 -15.30 -10.45 -5.38
N TRP A 221 -14.05 -10.37 -4.96
CA TRP A 221 -12.90 -10.63 -5.82
C TRP A 221 -12.55 -12.11 -5.89
N LEU A 222 -12.39 -12.81 -4.76
CA LEU A 222 -11.94 -14.19 -4.73
C LEU A 222 -13.05 -15.14 -5.22
N ASP A 223 -12.73 -15.97 -6.21
CA ASP A 223 -13.61 -17.01 -6.76
C ASP A 223 -12.99 -18.38 -6.49
N SER A 224 -13.66 -19.25 -5.74
CA SER A 224 -13.15 -20.59 -5.44
C SER A 224 -12.79 -21.42 -6.68
N ASN A 225 -13.34 -21.12 -7.86
CA ASN A 225 -13.07 -21.82 -9.12
C ASN A 225 -11.92 -21.20 -9.94
N ASN A 226 -11.45 -20.00 -9.59
CA ASN A 226 -10.38 -19.32 -10.32
C ASN A 226 -9.00 -19.61 -9.70
N GLU A 227 -8.34 -20.66 -10.19
CA GLU A 227 -7.01 -21.08 -9.72
C GLU A 227 -5.88 -20.07 -10.01
N PHE A 228 -6.12 -19.07 -10.87
CA PHE A 228 -5.12 -18.06 -11.22
C PHE A 228 -5.01 -16.93 -10.20
N GLN A 229 -6.01 -16.76 -9.33
CA GLN A 229 -6.00 -15.69 -8.35
C GLN A 229 -4.97 -15.94 -7.24
N LYS A 230 -4.14 -14.94 -7.00
CA LYS A 230 -3.03 -14.97 -6.02
C LYS A 230 -3.02 -13.73 -5.13
N ILE A 231 -2.68 -13.94 -3.88
CA ILE A 231 -2.33 -12.90 -2.91
C ILE A 231 -0.82 -13.00 -2.65
N LEU A 232 -0.09 -11.93 -2.90
CA LEU A 232 1.35 -11.85 -2.68
C LEU A 232 1.64 -10.93 -1.50
N ILE A 233 2.21 -11.47 -0.43
CA ILE A 233 2.69 -10.69 0.72
C ILE A 233 4.16 -10.34 0.43
N ILE A 234 4.50 -9.06 0.40
CA ILE A 234 5.86 -8.60 0.09
C ILE A 234 6.44 -7.90 1.32
N ALA A 235 7.37 -8.58 1.99
CA ALA A 235 8.28 -7.92 2.93
C ALA A 235 9.33 -7.16 2.14
N HIS A 236 9.61 -5.92 2.53
CA HIS A 236 10.73 -5.18 1.97
C HIS A 236 11.73 -4.81 3.06
N GLY A 237 12.98 -4.67 2.67
CA GLY A 237 14.06 -4.35 3.57
C GLY A 237 15.39 -4.48 2.85
N ASN A 238 16.45 -4.44 3.63
CA ASN A 238 17.80 -4.60 3.14
C ASN A 238 18.27 -6.05 3.35
N PHE A 239 17.69 -6.99 2.61
CA PHE A 239 17.93 -8.42 2.81
C PHE A 239 19.26 -8.91 2.20
N GLU A 240 19.85 -8.17 1.26
CA GLU A 240 21.04 -8.59 0.50
C GLU A 240 22.29 -7.72 0.72
N GLY A 241 22.27 -6.63 1.49
CA GLY A 241 23.47 -5.77 1.56
C GLY A 241 23.36 -4.45 2.31
N GLU A 242 23.77 -3.34 1.69
CA GLU A 242 23.72 -1.98 2.24
C GLU A 242 22.51 -1.24 1.69
N GLY A 243 21.56 -0.89 2.57
CA GLY A 243 20.32 -0.23 2.17
C GLY A 243 19.45 0.09 3.38
N PRO A 244 18.40 0.90 3.19
CA PRO A 244 17.53 1.27 4.27
C PRO A 244 16.48 0.19 4.54
N SER A 245 16.30 -0.12 5.82
CA SER A 245 15.25 -1.00 6.30
C SER A 245 13.85 -0.40 6.15
N CYS A 246 12.84 -1.26 6.30
CA CYS A 246 11.45 -0.85 6.39
C CYS A 246 11.21 0.05 7.61
N GLY A 247 10.68 1.25 7.39
CA GLY A 247 10.43 2.22 8.47
C GLY A 247 9.39 1.74 9.49
N ALA A 248 8.40 0.95 9.05
CA ALA A 248 7.42 0.33 9.96
C ALA A 248 8.06 -0.80 10.77
N GLY A 249 8.85 -1.66 10.13
CA GLY A 249 9.63 -2.70 10.81
C GLY A 249 10.55 -2.13 11.89
N GLN A 250 11.25 -1.04 11.57
CA GLN A 250 12.11 -0.34 12.53
C GLN A 250 11.31 0.28 13.70
N ALA A 251 10.16 0.88 13.42
CA ALA A 251 9.31 1.45 14.45
C ALA A 251 8.78 0.39 15.44
N CYS A 252 8.49 -0.82 14.95
CA CYS A 252 7.99 -1.94 15.75
C CYS A 252 9.03 -2.50 16.76
N LEU A 253 10.32 -2.21 16.58
CA LEU A 253 11.34 -2.61 17.56
C LEU A 253 11.19 -1.84 18.89
N HIS A 254 10.72 -0.59 18.81
CA HIS A 254 10.59 0.30 19.97
C HIS A 254 9.32 1.17 19.90
N PRO A 255 8.11 0.58 19.93
CA PRO A 255 6.86 1.32 19.78
C PRO A 255 6.67 2.41 20.83
N ASP A 256 7.19 2.22 22.05
CA ASP A 256 7.07 3.19 23.14
C ASP A 256 7.80 4.51 22.86
N ARG A 257 8.70 4.55 21.87
CA ARG A 257 9.38 5.79 21.43
C ARG A 257 8.52 6.62 20.49
N ILE A 258 7.43 6.07 19.95
CA ILE A 258 6.51 6.78 19.07
C ILE A 258 5.62 7.71 19.90
N LYS A 259 5.73 9.01 19.68
CA LYS A 259 4.97 10.04 20.42
C LYS A 259 3.58 10.31 19.85
N ASN A 260 3.37 10.05 18.56
CA ASN A 260 2.08 10.28 17.92
C ASN A 260 1.05 9.28 18.48
N THR A 261 -0.06 9.79 19.00
CA THR A 261 -1.09 9.02 19.73
C THR A 261 -1.94 8.12 18.86
N LEU A 262 -2.07 8.44 17.56
CA LEU A 262 -2.76 7.58 16.59
C LEU A 262 -1.81 6.49 16.06
N LEU A 263 -0.55 6.84 15.83
CA LEU A 263 0.43 5.91 15.27
C LEU A 263 0.93 4.88 16.29
N GLN A 264 1.16 5.29 17.55
CA GLN A 264 1.76 4.38 18.54
C GLN A 264 0.94 3.09 18.74
N PRO A 265 -0.40 3.12 18.92
CA PRO A 265 -1.20 1.90 19.05
C PRO A 265 -1.09 0.98 17.82
N ILE A 266 -1.01 1.55 16.63
CA ILE A 266 -0.87 0.81 15.37
C ILE A 266 0.47 0.10 15.31
N ILE A 267 1.57 0.80 15.62
CA ILE A 267 2.91 0.19 15.67
C ILE A 267 3.00 -0.88 16.77
N LYS A 268 2.32 -0.71 17.90
CA LYS A 268 2.20 -1.74 18.94
C LYS A 268 1.48 -2.98 18.43
N GLU A 269 0.37 -2.83 17.71
CA GLU A 269 -0.34 -3.97 17.13
C GLU A 269 0.54 -4.73 16.13
N LEU A 270 1.28 -4.03 15.25
CA LEU A 270 2.21 -4.68 14.33
C LEU A 270 3.29 -5.48 15.09
N GLN A 271 3.84 -4.93 16.18
CA GLN A 271 4.75 -5.66 17.05
C GLN A 271 4.08 -6.91 17.65
N THR A 272 2.92 -6.75 18.27
CA THR A 272 2.18 -7.85 18.93
C THR A 272 1.79 -8.95 17.95
N ALA A 273 1.40 -8.59 16.72
CA ALA A 273 1.05 -9.55 15.69
C ALA A 273 2.26 -10.36 15.20
N ALA A 274 3.46 -9.77 15.14
CA ALA A 274 4.68 -10.45 14.71
C ALA A 274 5.28 -11.37 15.79
N GLN A 275 5.14 -11.03 17.07
CA GLN A 275 5.75 -11.75 18.20
C GLN A 275 5.50 -13.27 18.25
N PRO A 276 4.31 -13.80 17.94
CA PRO A 276 4.07 -15.25 17.93
C PRO A 276 4.92 -16.05 16.92
N PHE A 277 5.51 -15.37 15.93
CA PHE A 277 6.34 -15.96 14.88
C PHE A 277 7.84 -15.70 15.10
N GLU A 278 8.21 -15.20 16.28
CA GLU A 278 9.57 -14.89 16.70
C GLU A 278 9.97 -15.88 17.81
N GLU A 279 11.00 -16.71 17.61
CA GLU A 279 11.55 -17.58 18.68
C GLU A 279 12.15 -16.73 19.81
N GLU A 280 12.84 -15.66 19.42
CA GLU A 280 13.36 -14.61 20.28
C GLU A 280 12.91 -13.25 19.72
N PRO A 281 12.73 -12.21 20.55
CA PRO A 281 12.31 -10.89 20.06
C PRO A 281 13.21 -10.41 18.92
N ALA A 282 12.61 -10.00 17.80
CA ALA A 282 13.39 -9.60 16.62
C ALA A 282 14.42 -8.50 16.96
N GLU A 283 15.68 -8.75 16.61
CA GLU A 283 16.80 -7.84 16.84
C GLU A 283 16.83 -6.67 15.83
N ASP A 284 16.30 -6.90 14.63
CA ASP A 284 16.31 -5.97 13.51
C ASP A 284 14.97 -5.87 12.77
N ALA A 285 14.87 -4.87 11.89
CA ALA A 285 13.66 -4.59 11.13
C ALA A 285 13.35 -5.68 10.10
N GLU A 286 14.38 -6.27 9.47
CA GLU A 286 14.28 -7.33 8.47
C GLU A 286 13.66 -8.61 9.04
N THR A 287 14.10 -9.02 10.24
CA THR A 287 13.53 -10.14 10.98
C THR A 287 12.09 -9.83 11.38
N ARG A 288 11.83 -8.61 11.89
CA ARG A 288 10.50 -8.16 12.26
C ARG A 288 9.50 -8.21 11.10
N VAL A 289 9.87 -7.74 9.91
CA VAL A 289 8.96 -7.75 8.75
C VAL A 289 8.72 -9.16 8.20
N LYS A 290 9.69 -10.08 8.32
CA LYS A 290 9.48 -11.49 7.97
C LYS A 290 8.45 -12.14 8.89
N SER A 291 8.57 -11.93 10.21
CA SER A 291 7.57 -12.40 11.18
C SER A 291 6.20 -11.78 10.94
N LEU A 292 6.17 -10.51 10.53
CA LEU A 292 4.94 -9.84 10.15
C LEU A 292 4.29 -10.47 8.91
N CYS A 293 5.05 -10.98 7.93
CA CYS A 293 4.47 -11.70 6.80
C CYS A 293 3.71 -12.97 7.24
N SER A 294 4.24 -13.71 8.20
CA SER A 294 3.55 -14.87 8.77
C SER A 294 2.27 -14.45 9.48
N ALA A 295 2.30 -13.36 10.24
CA ALA A 295 1.12 -12.78 10.88
C ALA A 295 0.05 -12.32 9.87
N ILE A 296 0.46 -11.66 8.78
CA ILE A 296 -0.44 -11.21 7.70
C ILE A 296 -1.12 -12.42 7.07
N ARG A 297 -0.37 -13.51 6.82
CA ARG A 297 -0.94 -14.76 6.28
C ARG A 297 -2.00 -15.34 7.21
N GLU A 298 -1.74 -15.45 8.51
CA GLU A 298 -2.75 -15.92 9.47
C GLU A 298 -3.95 -14.99 9.57
N ASN A 299 -3.72 -13.68 9.54
CA ASN A 299 -4.77 -12.68 9.55
C ASN A 299 -5.66 -12.80 8.32
N LEU A 300 -5.10 -12.95 7.12
CA LEU A 300 -5.86 -13.19 5.89
C LEU A 300 -6.76 -14.43 6.02
N LEU A 301 -6.25 -15.53 6.58
CA LEU A 301 -7.03 -16.76 6.80
C LEU A 301 -8.11 -16.64 7.88
N SER A 302 -8.15 -15.53 8.64
CA SER A 302 -9.24 -15.23 9.56
C SER A 302 -10.47 -14.59 8.87
N TYR A 303 -10.32 -14.05 7.67
CA TYR A 303 -11.43 -13.46 6.91
C TYR A 303 -12.33 -14.57 6.35
N PRO A 304 -13.65 -14.54 6.60
CA PRO A 304 -14.57 -15.57 6.10
C PRO A 304 -14.42 -15.84 4.59
N ALA A 305 -14.38 -14.78 3.77
CA ALA A 305 -14.26 -14.94 2.32
C ALA A 305 -12.95 -15.62 1.88
N VAL A 306 -11.83 -15.31 2.54
CA VAL A 306 -10.52 -15.92 2.25
C VAL A 306 -10.49 -17.36 2.75
N LYS A 307 -11.01 -17.60 3.96
CA LYS A 307 -11.09 -18.93 4.58
C LYS A 307 -11.95 -19.89 3.77
N ASP A 308 -13.08 -19.43 3.26
CA ASP A 308 -13.97 -20.24 2.42
C ASP A 308 -13.24 -20.72 1.15
N VAL A 309 -12.50 -19.82 0.50
CA VAL A 309 -11.69 -20.16 -0.68
C VAL A 309 -10.54 -21.10 -0.32
N ALA A 310 -9.86 -20.88 0.80
CA ALA A 310 -8.79 -21.76 1.28
C ALA A 310 -9.27 -23.19 1.59
N ASN A 311 -10.52 -23.35 2.05
CA ASN A 311 -11.12 -24.66 2.29
C ASN A 311 -11.53 -25.38 0.99
N LEU A 312 -11.85 -24.61 -0.05
CA LEU A 312 -12.37 -25.15 -1.32
C LEU A 312 -11.27 -25.42 -2.34
N ARG A 313 -10.21 -24.59 -2.37
CA ARG A 313 -9.09 -24.76 -3.30
C ARG A 313 -8.07 -25.76 -2.75
N THR A 314 -7.56 -26.62 -3.62
CA THR A 314 -6.47 -27.56 -3.31
C THR A 314 -5.09 -26.92 -3.47
N THR A 315 -5.00 -25.83 -4.22
CA THR A 315 -3.75 -25.11 -4.51
C THR A 315 -3.57 -23.93 -3.57
N GLU A 316 -2.35 -23.76 -3.04
CA GLU A 316 -1.95 -22.56 -2.30
C GLU A 316 -2.09 -21.30 -3.17
N PHE A 317 -2.70 -20.25 -2.63
CA PHE A 317 -2.95 -18.98 -3.33
C PHE A 317 -2.45 -17.74 -2.59
N ILE A 318 -1.86 -17.91 -1.41
CA ILE A 318 -1.20 -16.85 -0.64
C ILE A 318 0.28 -17.19 -0.64
N ASP A 319 1.11 -16.31 -1.19
CA ASP A 319 2.55 -16.52 -1.30
C ASP A 319 3.31 -15.34 -0.66
N THR A 320 4.50 -15.58 -0.13
CA THR A 320 5.35 -14.54 0.48
C THR A 320 6.63 -14.34 -0.32
N LEU A 321 6.97 -13.08 -0.58
CA LEU A 321 8.18 -12.67 -1.30
C LEU A 321 8.95 -11.63 -0.48
N LEU A 322 10.25 -11.54 -0.74
CA LEU A 322 11.11 -10.48 -0.24
C LEU A 322 11.40 -9.49 -1.37
N MET A 323 11.50 -8.22 -1.02
CA MET A 323 11.86 -7.15 -1.94
C MET A 323 13.01 -6.33 -1.35
N ASP A 324 14.06 -6.12 -2.14
CA ASP A 324 15.09 -5.14 -1.79
C ASP A 324 14.54 -3.71 -1.93
N THR A 325 14.61 -2.90 -0.86
CA THR A 325 13.98 -1.57 -0.82
C THR A 325 14.47 -0.63 -1.92
N VAL A 326 15.73 -0.73 -2.34
CA VAL A 326 16.34 0.24 -3.27
C VAL A 326 16.16 -0.20 -4.72
N THR A 327 16.42 -1.47 -5.01
CA THR A 327 16.37 -2.02 -6.36
C THR A 327 14.97 -2.51 -6.74
N ASN A 328 14.10 -2.76 -5.75
CA ASN A 328 12.80 -3.42 -5.89
C ASN A 328 12.93 -4.80 -6.56
N THR A 329 14.09 -5.45 -6.42
CA THR A 329 14.32 -6.82 -6.89
C THR A 329 13.59 -7.79 -5.96
N LEU A 330 12.93 -8.79 -6.52
CA LEU A 330 12.19 -9.79 -5.76
C LEU A 330 13.03 -11.05 -5.54
N SER A 331 12.90 -11.65 -4.37
CA SER A 331 13.40 -12.99 -4.09
C SER A 331 12.37 -13.80 -3.32
N THR A 332 12.43 -15.13 -3.46
CA THR A 332 11.46 -16.02 -2.80
C THR A 332 11.77 -16.16 -1.32
N PHE A 333 10.76 -16.03 -0.47
CA PHE A 333 10.86 -16.37 0.95
C PHE A 333 10.43 -17.83 1.14
N LYS A 334 11.34 -18.70 1.59
CA LYS A 334 10.95 -20.03 2.08
C LYS A 334 10.69 -19.91 3.58
N ILE A 335 9.42 -20.05 3.96
CA ILE A 335 8.99 -20.20 5.36
C ILE A 335 9.39 -21.58 5.86
#